data_AF-A0A0F5ZQZ6-F1
#
_entry.id   AF-A0A0F5ZQZ6-F1
#
_cell.length_a   1.000
_cell.length_b   1.000
_cell.length_c   1.000
_cell.angle_alpha   90.00
_cell.angle_beta   90.00
_cell.angle_gamma   90.00
#
_symmetry.space_group_name_H-M   'P 1'
#
loop_
_entity.id
_entity.type
_entity.pdbx_description
1 polymer ?
#
loop_
_entity_poly.entity_id
_entity_poly.type
_entity_poly.pdbx_seq_one_letter_code
_entity_poly.pdbx_strand_id
1 'polypeptide(L)'
;ITVTDPDSGETATIGNTTIEGNYGTFELVDGNWTYTVDPDKAQSLPEGDEANETFTLTASDNSTHEIVVTVEGTNQSAVVTGDTSAAISDVDTSATGSITVTDPDSGETATIGNTTIEGNYGTFELVDGNWTYTVDPDKAQSLPEGEEATETFTLTASDNSTHEIVVTVEGTNQSAVVTGDTTATISDV
;
A
#
# COMPACT_ATOMS: atom_id res chain seq x y z
N ILE A 1 20.94 34.64 2.49
CA ILE A 1 22.36 34.56 2.11
C ILE A 1 22.77 35.91 1.58
N THR A 2 23.77 36.51 2.22
CA THR A 2 24.35 37.80 1.85
C THR A 2 25.85 37.64 1.77
N VAL A 3 26.48 38.22 0.75
CA VAL A 3 27.93 38.25 0.62
C VAL A 3 28.42 39.64 1.04
N THR A 4 29.48 39.69 1.84
CA THR A 4 30.12 40.94 2.27
C THR A 4 31.59 40.88 1.94
N ASP A 5 32.06 41.89 1.22
CA ASP A 5 33.48 42.06 0.89
C ASP A 5 34.16 42.98 1.93
N PRO A 6 35.25 42.53 2.59
CA PRO A 6 35.98 43.36 3.54
C PRO A 6 36.86 44.44 2.88
N ASP A 7 37.17 44.32 1.58
CA ASP A 7 38.01 45.27 0.86
C ASP A 7 37.19 46.47 0.36
N SER A 8 37.74 47.67 0.60
CA SER A 8 37.03 48.92 0.31
C SER A 8 36.82 49.12 -1.18
N GLY A 9 35.55 49.02 -1.61
CA GLY A 9 35.13 49.29 -2.99
C GLY A 9 34.88 48.04 -3.82
N GLU A 10 35.05 46.85 -3.23
CA GLU A 10 34.68 45.58 -3.85
C GLU A 10 33.27 45.17 -3.41
N THR A 11 32.54 44.53 -4.33
CA THR A 11 31.20 44.00 -4.07
C THR A 11 31.07 42.66 -4.76
N ALA A 12 30.85 41.60 -3.99
CA ALA A 12 30.53 40.28 -4.50
C ALA A 12 29.02 40.01 -4.39
N THR A 13 28.47 39.33 -5.39
CA THR A 13 27.06 38.92 -5.42
C THR A 13 26.93 37.45 -5.78
N ILE A 14 25.92 36.78 -5.21
CA ILE A 14 25.46 35.48 -5.68
C ILE A 14 24.15 35.74 -6.45
N GLY A 15 24.10 35.30 -7.71
CA GLY A 15 22.91 35.43 -8.53
C GLY A 15 21.85 34.39 -8.18
N ASN A 16 20.64 34.59 -8.69
CA ASN A 16 19.58 33.60 -8.57
C ASN A 16 20.00 32.31 -9.29
N THR A 17 19.76 31.16 -8.66
CA THR A 17 20.16 29.86 -9.21
C THR A 17 19.17 28.78 -8.79
N THR A 18 19.07 27.75 -9.62
CA THR A 18 18.32 26.53 -9.35
C THR A 18 19.26 25.36 -9.58
N ILE A 19 19.41 24.50 -8.59
CA ILE A 19 20.30 23.34 -8.63
C ILE A 19 19.47 22.10 -8.33
N GLU A 20 19.47 21.16 -9.26
CA GLU A 20 18.81 19.87 -9.07
C GLU A 20 19.70 18.98 -8.19
N GLY A 21 19.14 18.53 -7.07
CA GLY A 21 19.72 17.55 -6.18
C GLY A 21 19.27 16.12 -6.49
N ASN A 22 19.76 15.19 -5.69
CA ASN A 22 19.38 13.79 -5.72
C ASN A 22 17.98 13.55 -5.15
N TYR A 23 17.55 14.33 -4.15
CA TYR A 23 16.27 14.15 -3.46
C TYR A 23 15.33 15.34 -3.61
N GLY A 24 15.69 16.35 -4.40
CA GLY A 24 14.89 17.56 -4.53
C GLY A 24 15.60 18.66 -5.29
N THR A 25 15.04 19.85 -5.25
CA THR A 25 15.54 21.03 -5.97
C THR A 25 15.86 22.15 -4.99
N PHE A 26 17.08 22.67 -5.07
CA PHE A 26 17.50 23.88 -4.38
C PHE A 26 17.26 25.10 -5.27
N GLU A 27 16.65 26.14 -4.72
CA GLU A 27 16.44 27.42 -5.39
C GLU A 27 16.94 28.56 -4.50
N LEU A 28 17.68 29.50 -5.08
CA LEU A 28 18.09 30.76 -4.46
C LEU A 28 17.52 31.92 -5.29
N VAL A 29 16.69 32.74 -4.65
CA VAL A 29 16.11 33.95 -5.24
C VAL A 29 16.30 35.12 -4.30
N ASP A 30 16.95 36.18 -4.78
CA ASP A 30 17.18 37.43 -4.05
C ASP A 30 17.83 37.21 -2.67
N GLY A 31 18.73 36.21 -2.59
CA GLY A 31 19.43 35.83 -1.37
C GLY A 31 18.62 34.92 -0.44
N ASN A 32 17.34 34.64 -0.71
CA ASN A 32 16.55 33.66 0.03
C ASN A 32 16.64 32.30 -0.64
N TRP A 33 16.97 31.27 0.12
CA TRP A 33 17.00 29.92 -0.41
C TRP A 33 15.77 29.13 0.04
N THR A 34 15.34 28.23 -0.83
CA THR A 34 14.33 27.22 -0.58
C THR A 34 14.83 25.89 -1.10
N TYR A 35 14.50 24.81 -0.40
CA TYR A 35 14.71 23.47 -0.88
C TYR A 35 13.36 22.76 -0.95
N THR A 36 13.06 22.15 -2.09
CA THR A 36 11.82 21.39 -2.30
C THR A 36 12.20 19.93 -2.50
N VAL A 37 11.84 19.07 -1.55
CA VAL A 37 12.02 17.62 -1.68
C VAL A 37 11.13 17.09 -2.80
N ASP A 38 11.67 16.14 -3.58
CA ASP A 38 10.94 15.30 -4.52
C ASP A 38 10.56 13.99 -3.79
N PRO A 39 9.28 13.78 -3.44
CA PRO A 39 8.86 12.61 -2.68
C PRO A 39 9.23 11.30 -3.36
N ASP A 40 9.16 11.22 -4.69
CA ASP A 40 9.43 9.97 -5.42
C ASP A 40 10.91 9.58 -5.34
N LYS A 41 11.81 10.58 -5.21
CA LYS A 41 13.24 10.34 -5.04
C LYS A 41 13.62 10.05 -3.59
N ALA A 42 12.89 10.62 -2.63
CA ALA A 42 13.13 10.42 -1.20
C ALA A 42 12.41 9.20 -0.62
N GLN A 43 11.43 8.64 -1.34
CA GLN A 43 10.54 7.57 -0.84
C GLN A 43 11.30 6.33 -0.33
N SER A 44 12.48 6.03 -0.87
CA SER A 44 13.26 4.86 -0.46
C SER A 44 14.11 5.09 0.78
N LEU A 45 14.14 6.30 1.36
CA LEU A 45 14.89 6.58 2.58
C LEU A 45 14.11 6.10 3.80
N PRO A 46 14.61 5.09 4.54
CA PRO A 46 13.95 4.56 5.72
C PRO A 46 13.76 5.59 6.83
N GLU A 47 12.83 5.33 7.76
CA GLU A 47 12.64 6.22 8.91
C GLU A 47 13.91 6.34 9.77
N GLY A 48 14.30 7.59 10.02
CA GLY A 48 15.48 7.91 10.84
C GLY A 48 16.81 7.85 10.07
N ASP A 49 16.80 7.42 8.81
CA ASP A 49 17.95 7.59 7.93
C ASP A 49 18.02 9.03 7.40
N GLU A 50 19.25 9.50 7.18
CA GLU A 50 19.54 10.85 6.69
C GLU A 50 20.40 10.80 5.44
N ALA A 51 20.03 11.61 4.45
CA ALA A 51 20.84 11.87 3.27
C ALA A 51 21.22 13.35 3.19
N ASN A 52 22.53 13.63 3.15
CA ASN A 52 23.03 14.99 3.02
C ASN A 52 23.27 15.37 1.56
N GLU A 53 22.74 16.52 1.17
CA GLU A 53 22.98 17.17 -0.12
C GLU A 53 23.77 18.46 0.08
N THR A 54 24.87 18.62 -0.66
CA THR A 54 25.71 19.81 -0.59
C THR A 54 25.55 20.64 -1.87
N PHE A 55 25.04 21.87 -1.72
CA PHE A 55 24.89 22.84 -2.79
C PHE A 55 25.98 23.91 -2.68
N THR A 56 26.88 23.95 -3.65
CA THR A 56 27.93 24.98 -3.73
C THR A 56 27.42 26.20 -4.50
N LEU A 57 27.40 27.35 -3.85
CA LEU A 57 27.15 28.65 -4.45
C LEU A 57 28.47 29.35 -4.74
N THR A 58 28.62 29.90 -5.93
CA THR A 58 29.80 30.67 -6.34
C THR A 58 29.42 32.14 -6.54
N ALA A 59 30.10 33.04 -5.86
CA ALA A 59 29.91 34.48 -6.02
C ALA A 59 30.68 35.02 -7.24
N SER A 60 30.40 36.25 -7.64
CA SER A 60 31.02 36.92 -8.80
C SER A 60 32.54 37.09 -8.73
N ASP A 61 33.11 37.03 -7.53
CA ASP A 61 34.56 37.07 -7.25
C ASP A 61 35.22 35.67 -7.24
N ASN A 62 34.46 34.61 -7.50
CA ASN A 62 34.83 33.20 -7.41
C ASN A 62 34.98 32.64 -5.99
N SER A 63 34.61 33.39 -4.95
CA SER A 63 34.45 32.80 -3.62
C SER A 63 33.27 31.81 -3.61
N THR A 64 33.37 30.77 -2.79
CA THR A 64 32.34 29.73 -2.71
C THR A 64 31.76 29.60 -1.30
N HIS A 65 30.50 29.21 -1.23
CA HIS A 65 29.81 28.87 0.00
C HIS A 65 29.00 27.59 -0.20
N GLU A 66 29.03 26.69 0.78
CA GLU A 66 28.28 25.44 0.73
C GLU A 66 27.07 25.53 1.64
N ILE A 67 25.93 25.08 1.13
CA ILE A 67 24.72 24.82 1.89
C ILE A 67 24.54 23.32 1.95
N VAL A 68 24.44 22.78 3.15
CA VAL A 68 24.10 21.38 3.36
C VAL A 68 22.63 21.30 3.73
N VAL A 69 21.88 20.53 2.94
CA VAL A 69 20.50 20.15 3.23
C VAL A 69 20.50 18.70 3.67
N THR A 70 19.92 18.40 4.82
CA THR A 70 19.70 17.03 5.29
C THR A 70 18.26 16.64 4.94
N VAL A 71 18.11 15.57 4.18
CA VAL A 71 16.83 14.95 3.88
C VAL A 71 16.68 13.75 4.81
N GLU A 72 15.68 13.83 5.69
CA GLU A 72 15.33 12.77 6.62
C GLU A 72 14.32 11.82 5.95
N GLY A 73 14.57 10.53 6.04
CA GLY A 73 13.66 9.50 5.56
C GLY A 73 12.43 9.34 6.44
N THR A 74 11.37 8.81 5.86
CA THR A 74 10.09 8.57 6.54
C THR A 74 9.57 7.20 6.15
N ASN A 75 9.11 6.43 7.15
CA ASN A 75 8.63 5.07 6.94
C ASN A 75 7.50 5.03 5.90
N GLN A 76 7.67 4.23 4.87
CA GLN A 76 6.62 3.88 3.94
C GLN A 76 5.91 2.61 4.44
N SER A 77 4.59 2.60 4.35
CA SER A 77 3.87 1.34 4.61
C SER A 77 4.21 0.33 3.52
N ALA A 78 4.37 -0.93 3.92
CA ALA A 78 4.48 -2.02 2.98
C ALA A 78 3.28 -2.03 2.03
N VAL A 79 3.52 -2.52 0.82
CA VAL A 79 2.55 -2.59 -0.26
C VAL A 79 2.25 -4.05 -0.55
N VAL A 80 0.95 -4.38 -0.65
CA VAL A 80 0.48 -5.68 -1.11
C VAL A 80 0.01 -5.58 -2.56
N THR A 81 0.49 -6.50 -3.39
CA THR A 81 0.09 -6.66 -4.80
C THR A 81 -0.31 -8.12 -5.08
N GLY A 82 -0.91 -8.38 -6.24
CA GLY A 82 -1.41 -9.70 -6.63
C GLY A 82 -2.94 -9.77 -6.63
N ASP A 83 -3.48 -10.94 -6.29
CA ASP A 83 -4.92 -11.17 -6.25
C ASP A 83 -5.49 -10.69 -4.92
N THR A 84 -5.93 -9.43 -4.87
CA THR A 84 -6.55 -8.83 -3.67
C THR A 84 -8.07 -8.85 -3.70
N SER A 85 -8.66 -9.52 -4.72
CA SER A 85 -10.10 -9.74 -4.76
C SER A 85 -10.46 -11.01 -5.53
N ALA A 86 -11.63 -11.57 -5.24
CA ALA A 86 -12.23 -12.64 -6.00
C ALA A 86 -13.76 -12.63 -5.91
N ALA A 87 -14.39 -13.31 -6.87
CA ALA A 87 -15.81 -13.63 -6.84
C ALA A 87 -15.99 -15.14 -6.90
N ILE A 88 -16.96 -15.67 -6.17
CA ILE A 88 -17.23 -17.10 -6.05
C ILE A 88 -18.73 -17.31 -5.84
N SER A 89 -19.27 -18.45 -6.30
CA SER A 89 -20.66 -18.81 -6.02
C SER A 89 -20.81 -19.53 -4.68
N ASP A 90 -21.98 -19.42 -4.04
CA ASP A 90 -22.36 -20.15 -2.84
C ASP A 90 -22.30 -21.69 -2.96
N VAL A 91 -22.27 -22.23 -4.19
CA VAL A 91 -22.15 -23.68 -4.46
C VAL A 91 -20.74 -24.12 -4.87
N ASP A 92 -19.81 -23.19 -5.05
CA ASP A 92 -18.42 -23.51 -5.33
C ASP A 92 -17.71 -23.98 -4.05
N THR A 93 -16.59 -24.70 -4.21
CA THR A 93 -15.83 -25.19 -3.05
C THR A 93 -14.93 -24.11 -2.48
N SER A 94 -14.16 -23.44 -3.35
CA SER A 94 -13.19 -22.44 -2.93
C SER A 94 -12.72 -21.55 -4.07
N ALA A 95 -12.23 -20.37 -3.71
CA ALA A 95 -11.49 -19.45 -4.56
C ALA A 95 -10.05 -19.34 -4.03
N THR A 96 -9.11 -19.08 -4.92
CA THR A 96 -7.69 -18.99 -4.58
C THR A 96 -7.06 -17.80 -5.26
N GLY A 97 -6.00 -17.26 -4.65
CA GLY A 97 -5.13 -16.29 -5.28
C GLY A 97 -3.80 -16.21 -4.56
N SER A 98 -2.97 -15.28 -5.01
CA SER A 98 -1.66 -15.05 -4.39
C SER A 98 -1.38 -13.57 -4.22
N ILE A 99 -0.71 -13.23 -3.13
CA ILE A 99 -0.27 -11.89 -2.82
C ILE A 99 1.26 -11.84 -2.67
N THR A 100 1.82 -10.68 -2.99
CA THR A 100 3.22 -10.35 -2.72
C THR A 100 3.27 -9.09 -1.86
N VAL A 101 4.13 -9.10 -0.84
CA VAL A 101 4.35 -7.97 0.05
C VAL A 101 5.72 -7.38 -0.26
N THR A 102 5.80 -6.06 -0.45
CA THR A 102 7.06 -5.35 -0.66
C THR A 102 7.13 -4.14 0.24
N ASP A 103 8.29 -3.90 0.82
CA ASP A 103 8.56 -2.66 1.54
C ASP A 103 9.26 -1.66 0.59
N PRO A 104 8.73 -0.43 0.43
CA PRO A 104 9.39 0.59 -0.38
C PRO A 104 10.70 1.12 0.22
N ASP A 105 10.90 1.00 1.54
CA ASP A 105 12.08 1.52 2.23
C ASP A 105 13.32 0.66 1.92
N SER A 106 14.42 1.33 1.53
CA SER A 106 15.60 0.65 1.02
C SER A 106 16.25 -0.22 2.08
N GLY A 107 16.26 -1.54 1.84
CA GLY A 107 16.88 -2.51 2.74
C GLY A 107 15.93 -3.01 3.83
N GLU A 108 14.71 -2.50 3.88
CA GLU A 108 13.64 -3.02 4.71
C GLU A 108 12.87 -4.14 3.99
N THR A 109 12.21 -4.97 4.78
CA THR A 109 11.37 -6.05 4.27
C THR A 109 10.15 -6.20 5.15
N ALA A 110 8.98 -6.24 4.53
CA ALA A 110 7.73 -6.55 5.20
C ALA A 110 7.22 -7.94 4.79
N THR A 111 6.58 -8.61 5.74
CA THR A 111 5.98 -9.93 5.53
C THR A 111 4.60 -9.99 6.16
N ILE A 112 3.71 -10.80 5.59
CA ILE A 112 2.44 -11.18 6.21
C ILE A 112 2.56 -12.66 6.57
N GLY A 113 2.33 -12.98 7.85
CA GLY A 113 2.39 -14.35 8.34
C GLY A 113 1.17 -15.18 7.92
N ASN A 114 1.31 -16.50 7.99
CA ASN A 114 0.21 -17.42 7.73
C ASN A 114 -0.93 -17.16 8.73
N THR A 115 -2.16 -17.13 8.23
CA THR A 115 -3.34 -16.80 9.05
C THR A 115 -4.59 -17.48 8.52
N THR A 116 -5.56 -17.68 9.41
CA THR A 116 -6.90 -18.16 9.09
C THR A 116 -7.92 -17.21 9.71
N ILE A 117 -8.85 -16.72 8.91
CA ILE A 117 -9.87 -15.75 9.31
C ILE A 117 -11.24 -16.34 8.96
N GLU A 118 -12.09 -16.48 9.97
CA GLU A 118 -13.47 -16.91 9.80
C GLU A 118 -14.31 -15.76 9.25
N GLY A 119 -14.97 -16.01 8.12
CA GLY A 119 -15.96 -15.14 7.52
C GLY A 119 -17.40 -15.54 7.90
N ASN A 120 -18.33 -14.73 7.40
CA ASN A 120 -19.77 -14.94 7.48
C ASN A 120 -20.26 -16.00 6.51
N TYR A 121 -19.60 -16.21 5.36
CA TYR A 121 -20.01 -17.16 4.32
C TYR A 121 -18.94 -18.21 4.00
N GLY A 122 -17.78 -18.13 4.63
CA GLY A 122 -16.69 -19.07 4.43
C GLY A 122 -15.50 -18.81 5.36
N THR A 123 -14.38 -19.48 5.08
CA THR A 123 -13.12 -19.33 5.82
C THR A 123 -12.01 -18.94 4.86
N PHE A 124 -11.28 -17.87 5.20
CA PHE A 124 -10.10 -17.42 4.47
C PHE A 124 -8.83 -17.98 5.14
N GLU A 125 -7.93 -18.56 4.36
CA GLU A 125 -6.62 -19.06 4.80
C GLU A 125 -5.52 -18.47 3.92
N LEU A 126 -4.45 -17.94 4.51
CA LEU A 126 -3.25 -17.50 3.82
C LEU A 126 -2.07 -18.35 4.28
N VAL A 127 -1.37 -18.97 3.33
CA VAL A 127 -0.16 -19.76 3.54
C VAL A 127 0.90 -19.35 2.52
N ASP A 128 2.02 -18.81 3.02
CA ASP A 128 3.19 -18.44 2.22
C ASP A 128 2.82 -17.56 1.01
N GLY A 129 1.97 -16.56 1.24
CA GLY A 129 1.49 -15.63 0.21
C GLY A 129 0.37 -16.17 -0.70
N ASN A 130 0.02 -17.45 -0.60
CA ASN A 130 -1.10 -18.03 -1.35
C ASN A 130 -2.32 -18.09 -0.43
N TRP A 131 -3.44 -17.54 -0.88
CA TRP A 131 -4.66 -17.59 -0.11
C TRP A 131 -5.71 -18.51 -0.74
N THR A 132 -6.54 -19.08 0.11
CA THR A 132 -7.73 -19.86 -0.24
C THR A 132 -8.90 -19.37 0.59
N TYR A 133 -9.99 -18.99 -0.07
CA TYR A 133 -11.27 -18.78 0.57
C TYR A 133 -12.17 -19.98 0.28
N THR A 134 -12.62 -20.67 1.33
CA THR A 134 -13.50 -21.85 1.23
C THR A 134 -14.91 -21.45 1.65
N VAL A 135 -15.88 -21.63 0.76
CA VAL A 135 -17.29 -21.34 1.07
C VAL A 135 -17.82 -22.35 2.08
N ASP A 136 -18.61 -21.88 3.04
CA ASP A 136 -19.43 -22.70 3.91
C ASP A 136 -20.86 -22.75 3.33
N PRO A 137 -21.28 -23.86 2.68
CA PRO A 137 -22.57 -23.94 2.01
C PRO A 137 -23.76 -23.70 2.96
N ASP A 138 -23.63 -24.09 4.23
CA ASP A 138 -24.70 -23.92 5.20
C ASP A 138 -24.93 -22.45 5.56
N LYS A 139 -23.88 -21.63 5.50
CA LYS A 139 -23.96 -20.17 5.69
C LYS A 139 -24.38 -19.47 4.39
N ALA A 140 -23.84 -19.91 3.25
CA ALA A 140 -24.03 -19.28 1.95
C ALA A 140 -25.41 -19.54 1.31
N GLN A 141 -26.07 -20.67 1.62
CA GLN A 141 -27.43 -20.99 1.12
C GLN A 141 -28.52 -19.93 1.46
N SER A 142 -28.21 -19.00 2.35
CA SER A 142 -29.10 -17.89 2.69
C SER A 142 -29.17 -16.81 1.61
N LEU A 143 -28.23 -16.80 0.67
CA LEU A 143 -28.17 -15.84 -0.44
C LEU A 143 -29.12 -16.27 -1.58
N PRO A 144 -30.13 -15.44 -1.93
CA PRO A 144 -30.96 -15.69 -3.09
C PRO A 144 -30.18 -15.65 -4.41
N GLU A 145 -30.77 -16.21 -5.47
CA GLU A 145 -30.21 -16.18 -6.83
C GLU A 145 -29.91 -14.73 -7.28
N GLY A 146 -28.65 -14.46 -7.60
CA GLY A 146 -28.17 -13.17 -8.08
C GLY A 146 -27.99 -12.10 -6.99
N GLU A 147 -28.14 -12.46 -5.71
CA GLU A 147 -27.72 -11.62 -4.59
C GLU A 147 -26.24 -11.85 -4.28
N GLU A 148 -25.53 -10.78 -3.94
CA GLU A 148 -24.11 -10.82 -3.63
C GLU A 148 -23.86 -10.41 -2.18
N ALA A 149 -22.91 -11.07 -1.53
CA ALA A 149 -22.37 -10.65 -0.25
C ALA A 149 -20.85 -10.49 -0.32
N THR A 150 -20.37 -9.35 0.16
CA THR A 150 -18.94 -9.05 0.20
C THR A 150 -18.36 -9.33 1.58
N GLU A 151 -17.25 -10.06 1.61
CA GLU A 151 -16.41 -10.30 2.78
C GLU A 151 -15.06 -9.62 2.61
N THR A 152 -14.61 -8.91 3.64
CA THR A 152 -13.32 -8.21 3.66
C THR A 152 -12.42 -8.85 4.71
N PHE A 153 -11.28 -9.39 4.29
CA PHE A 153 -10.28 -10.00 5.15
C PHE A 153 -9.10 -9.05 5.31
N THR A 154 -8.94 -8.49 6.50
CA THR A 154 -7.81 -7.60 6.83
C THR A 154 -6.59 -8.42 7.25
N LEU A 155 -5.48 -8.19 6.57
CA LEU A 155 -4.16 -8.73 6.86
C LEU A 155 -3.26 -7.64 7.43
N THR A 156 -2.41 -7.98 8.39
CA THR A 156 -1.44 -7.06 8.98
C THR A 156 -0.04 -7.55 8.67
N ALA A 157 0.77 -6.70 8.04
CA ALA A 157 2.18 -6.99 7.78
C ALA A 157 3.04 -6.72 9.03
N SER A 158 4.29 -7.18 8.99
CA SER A 158 5.26 -7.06 10.09
C SER A 158 5.62 -5.62 10.47
N ASP A 159 5.43 -4.67 9.55
CA ASP A 159 5.59 -3.22 9.76
C ASP A 159 4.33 -2.56 10.35
N ASN A 160 3.27 -3.34 10.63
CA ASN A 160 1.93 -2.91 11.06
C ASN A 160 1.07 -2.23 9.98
N SER A 161 1.50 -2.22 8.71
CA SER A 161 0.61 -1.82 7.62
C SER A 161 -0.52 -2.85 7.47
N THR A 162 -1.72 -2.37 7.12
CA THR A 162 -2.91 -3.21 6.94
C THR A 162 -3.34 -3.25 5.49
N HIS A 163 -3.70 -4.45 5.03
CA HIS A 163 -4.11 -4.73 3.66
C HIS A 163 -5.38 -5.55 3.64
N GLU A 164 -6.20 -5.41 2.60
CA GLU A 164 -7.49 -6.10 2.52
C GLU A 164 -7.53 -7.04 1.31
N ILE A 165 -8.12 -8.21 1.51
CA ILE A 165 -8.56 -9.10 0.44
C ILE A 165 -10.07 -9.15 0.47
N VAL A 166 -10.70 -8.89 -0.68
CA VAL A 166 -12.16 -8.78 -0.80
C VAL A 166 -12.71 -9.96 -1.58
N VAL A 167 -13.58 -10.75 -0.96
CA VAL A 167 -14.26 -11.88 -1.62
C VAL A 167 -15.75 -11.56 -1.75
N THR A 168 -16.29 -11.70 -2.96
CA THR A 168 -17.73 -11.59 -3.22
C THR A 168 -18.33 -12.97 -3.42
N VAL A 169 -19.34 -13.31 -2.62
CA VAL A 169 -20.09 -14.56 -2.72
C VAL A 169 -21.43 -14.29 -3.40
N GLU A 170 -21.67 -14.93 -4.55
CA GLU A 170 -22.93 -14.83 -5.29
C GLU A 170 -23.84 -16.03 -4.97
N GLY A 171 -25.06 -15.73 -4.54
CA GLY A 171 -26.08 -16.74 -4.30
C GLY A 171 -26.61 -17.34 -5.61
N THR A 172 -26.80 -18.65 -5.62
CA THR A 172 -27.43 -19.38 -6.72
C THR A 172 -28.73 -20.01 -6.29
N ASN A 173 -29.61 -20.26 -7.26
CA ASN A 173 -30.87 -20.93 -6.99
C ASN A 173 -30.64 -22.41 -6.68
N GLN A 174 -30.83 -22.78 -5.42
CA GLN A 174 -30.73 -24.17 -5.01
C GLN A 174 -32.07 -24.89 -5.22
N SER A 175 -32.03 -26.10 -5.78
CA SER A 175 -33.24 -26.89 -6.03
C SER A 175 -33.98 -27.19 -4.74
N ALA A 176 -35.29 -26.94 -4.71
CA ALA A 176 -36.12 -27.25 -3.57
C ALA A 176 -36.09 -28.76 -3.24
N VAL A 177 -35.82 -29.09 -1.97
CA VAL A 177 -35.88 -30.47 -1.48
C VAL A 177 -37.26 -30.72 -0.87
N VAL A 178 -38.05 -31.60 -1.48
CA VAL A 178 -39.32 -32.05 -0.89
C VAL A 178 -39.02 -33.16 0.13
N THR A 179 -39.39 -32.94 1.39
CA THR A 179 -39.31 -33.94 2.46
C THR A 179 -40.72 -34.22 3.02
N GLY A 180 -40.97 -35.46 3.47
CA GLY A 180 -42.25 -35.90 4.03
C GLY A 180 -42.82 -37.15 3.36
N ASP A 181 -43.95 -37.65 3.88
CA ASP A 181 -44.67 -38.78 3.30
C ASP A 181 -45.28 -38.38 1.95
N THR A 182 -44.66 -38.83 0.87
CA THR A 182 -45.13 -38.58 -0.50
C THR A 182 -46.14 -39.63 -0.98
N THR A 183 -46.53 -40.56 -0.11
CA THR A 183 -47.42 -41.67 -0.42
C THR A 183 -48.59 -41.73 0.55
N ALA A 184 -49.79 -41.87 0.02
CA ALA A 184 -50.99 -42.20 0.80
C ALA A 184 -51.70 -43.40 0.16
N THR A 185 -52.26 -44.27 1.00
CA THR A 185 -53.12 -45.38 0.57
C THR A 185 -54.56 -45.09 0.96
N ILE A 186 -55.48 -45.29 0.01
CA ILE A 186 -56.93 -45.16 0.23
C ILE A 186 -57.53 -46.55 -0.01
N SER A 187 -58.38 -47.00 0.92
CA SER A 187 -59.23 -48.19 0.72
C SER A 187 -60.66 -47.73 0.47
N ASP A 188 -61.28 -48.29 -0.56
CA ASP A 188 -62.71 -48.10 -0.81
C ASP A 188 -63.54 -48.89 0.21
N VAL A 189 -64.76 -48.42 0.49
CA VAL A 189 -65.67 -49.00 1.50
C VAL A 189 -66.60 -50.04 0.89
#